data_AF-A0A939VQC2-F1
#
_entry.id   AF-A0A939VQC2-F1
#
_cell.length_a   1.000
_cell.length_b   1.000
_cell.length_c   1.000
_cell.angle_alpha   90.00
_cell.angle_beta   90.00
_cell.angle_gamma   90.00
#
_symmetry.space_group_name_H-M   'P 1'
#
loop_
_entity.id
_entity.type
_entity.pdbx_description
1 polymer ?
#
loop_
_entity_poly.entity_id
_entity_poly.type
_entity_poly.pdbx_seq_one_letter_code
_entity_poly.pdbx_strand_id
1 'polypeptide(L)'
;MKRRILSVALTAAMILSLAGCDKKDSSATDTTISETPIVSTETSVSSEASTEASVDTSASTSAEGEALNSEELFDGFMNGEVKATVTAEGDKGQYYVFTDAMTAGEAYTLNEIIDNLSDAMEANGWDKRPTLGEISKEYIDAGSDGKKELHVRIELPVEGIENFTVDMVVVEKDGKLKIAYDGDCWSRSETTVGLDGFIMSAGSAGASVHCGEVGFITADGDYKFISKWEEDGEVITEEFYVGLTTDPVKVDLSGLDIDKLNVSLSTLKEQPKAEDIMVTLYKGYDGEEYDAASPIGQAFEKAGIKVVSEEESQKIMAERLAELGYK
;
A
#
# COMPACT_ATOMS: atom_id res chain seq x y z
N MET A 1 17.69 27.12 -9.78
CA MET A 1 16.66 26.69 -8.80
C MET A 1 15.87 25.55 -9.42
N LYS A 2 16.32 24.32 -9.19
CA LYS A 2 15.56 23.12 -9.53
C LYS A 2 14.85 22.72 -8.23
N ARG A 3 13.52 22.60 -8.30
CA ARG A 3 12.71 22.02 -7.22
C ARG A 3 13.27 20.63 -6.94
N ARG A 4 13.90 20.44 -5.79
CA ARG A 4 14.18 19.12 -5.24
C ARG A 4 12.95 18.74 -4.41
N ILE A 5 12.58 17.50 -4.56
CA ILE A 5 11.23 16.94 -4.44
C ILE A 5 11.22 16.09 -3.17
N LEU A 6 10.06 15.93 -2.52
CA LEU A 6 9.66 14.79 -1.67
C LEU A 6 10.66 13.61 -1.73
N SER A 7 11.69 13.59 -0.89
CA SER A 7 12.89 12.77 -1.12
C SER A 7 12.84 11.34 -0.58
N VAL A 8 11.71 10.87 -0.05
CA VAL A 8 11.56 9.44 0.30
C VAL A 8 10.31 8.79 -0.30
N ALA A 9 9.18 9.51 -0.39
CA ALA A 9 7.97 9.02 -1.06
C ALA A 9 8.07 9.03 -2.60
N LEU A 10 8.74 10.02 -3.20
CA LEU A 10 8.79 10.15 -4.67
C LEU A 10 9.95 9.40 -5.33
N THR A 11 10.89 8.87 -4.55
CA THR A 11 12.07 8.16 -5.06
C THR A 11 11.73 6.75 -5.53
N ALA A 12 10.70 6.11 -4.96
CA ALA A 12 10.15 4.89 -5.50
C ALA A 12 9.34 5.14 -6.81
N ALA A 13 8.61 6.25 -6.89
CA ALA A 13 7.87 6.63 -8.09
C ALA A 13 8.74 7.16 -9.25
N MET A 14 9.93 7.72 -8.99
CA MET A 14 10.80 8.26 -10.05
C MET A 14 11.65 7.21 -10.78
N ILE A 15 11.83 6.01 -10.21
CA ILE A 15 12.56 4.91 -10.88
C ILE A 15 11.74 4.33 -12.06
N LEU A 16 10.43 4.58 -12.09
CA LEU A 16 9.49 4.15 -13.15
C LEU A 16 9.69 4.80 -14.54
N SER A 17 10.71 5.65 -14.72
CA SER A 17 10.92 6.40 -15.98
C SER A 17 12.16 6.00 -16.79
N LEU A 18 12.90 4.95 -16.40
CA LEU A 18 14.16 4.57 -17.08
C LEU A 18 14.19 3.17 -17.72
N ALA A 19 13.06 2.47 -17.82
CA ALA A 19 12.95 1.26 -18.64
C ALA A 19 11.99 1.49 -19.83
N GLY A 20 12.48 2.06 -20.93
CA GLY A 20 11.63 2.24 -22.12
C GLY A 20 12.22 2.96 -23.34
N CYS A 21 13.06 2.23 -24.09
CA CYS A 21 13.33 2.36 -25.54
C CYS A 21 14.21 3.51 -26.10
N ASP A 22 15.37 3.05 -26.59
CA ASP A 22 16.23 3.65 -27.61
C ASP A 22 15.50 3.72 -28.98
N LYS A 23 15.55 4.91 -29.60
CA LYS A 23 15.33 5.29 -31.04
C LYS A 23 13.96 5.09 -31.73
N LYS A 24 13.34 6.22 -32.13
CA LYS A 24 13.54 6.84 -33.48
C LYS A 24 12.84 8.20 -33.60
N ASP A 25 13.48 9.13 -34.33
CA ASP A 25 12.92 10.38 -34.84
C ASP A 25 11.58 10.19 -35.58
N SER A 26 10.61 11.08 -35.34
CA SER A 26 10.05 11.97 -36.37
C SER A 26 8.80 12.73 -35.90
N SER A 27 8.89 14.05 -36.01
CA SER A 27 7.86 15.03 -36.39
C SER A 27 6.54 15.11 -35.62
N ALA A 28 6.36 16.30 -35.03
CA ALA A 28 5.10 16.91 -34.66
C ALA A 28 4.03 16.81 -35.75
N THR A 29 2.76 16.65 -35.36
CA THR A 29 1.65 17.50 -35.82
C THR A 29 0.52 17.46 -34.78
N ASP A 30 0.16 18.68 -34.36
CA ASP A 30 -0.98 19.08 -33.55
C ASP A 30 -2.27 18.99 -34.38
N THR A 31 -3.38 18.43 -33.87
CA THR A 31 -4.77 18.85 -34.21
C THR A 31 -5.77 18.29 -33.21
N THR A 32 -6.65 19.18 -32.81
CA THR A 32 -7.69 19.14 -31.78
C THR A 32 -9.07 18.71 -32.32
N ILE A 33 -9.94 18.24 -31.41
CA ILE A 33 -11.43 18.28 -31.38
C ILE A 33 -12.21 17.28 -32.27
N SER A 34 -13.02 16.40 -31.66
CA SER A 34 -14.49 16.57 -31.55
C SER A 34 -15.22 15.31 -31.04
N GLU A 35 -16.02 15.53 -29.98
CA GLU A 35 -17.26 14.82 -29.60
C GLU A 35 -18.21 14.64 -30.82
N THR A 36 -19.18 13.71 -30.94
CA THR A 36 -20.23 13.20 -30.02
C THR A 36 -20.95 11.98 -30.71
N PRO A 37 -22.06 11.37 -30.22
CA PRO A 37 -22.25 9.92 -30.17
C PRO A 37 -23.26 9.38 -31.20
N ILE A 38 -23.43 8.06 -31.24
CA ILE A 38 -24.57 7.41 -31.91
C ILE A 38 -25.23 6.38 -31.00
N VAL A 39 -26.43 6.78 -30.57
CA VAL A 39 -27.53 5.94 -30.09
C VAL A 39 -28.02 5.07 -31.24
N SER A 40 -28.35 3.80 -30.97
CA SER A 40 -29.46 3.14 -31.67
C SER A 40 -30.08 2.07 -30.80
N THR A 41 -31.37 2.27 -30.55
CA THR A 41 -32.34 1.48 -29.81
C THR A 41 -33.02 0.41 -30.68
N GLU A 42 -33.77 -0.47 -29.98
CA GLU A 42 -34.97 -1.22 -30.44
C GLU A 42 -34.73 -2.62 -31.06
N THR A 43 -35.51 -3.69 -30.84
CA THR A 43 -36.77 -3.95 -30.11
C THR A 43 -37.15 -5.44 -30.26
N SER A 44 -37.78 -6.05 -29.22
CA SER A 44 -38.84 -7.11 -29.18
C SER A 44 -38.66 -8.41 -30.03
N VAL A 45 -39.07 -9.63 -29.64
CA VAL A 45 -40.45 -10.09 -29.35
C VAL A 45 -40.44 -11.42 -28.57
N SER A 46 -41.46 -11.54 -27.72
CA SER A 46 -42.02 -12.65 -26.93
C SER A 46 -42.32 -13.98 -27.64
N SER A 47 -42.31 -15.08 -26.87
CA SER A 47 -43.36 -16.13 -26.94
C SER A 47 -43.40 -16.99 -25.65
N GLU A 48 -44.59 -17.14 -25.08
CA GLU A 48 -44.93 -17.93 -23.88
C GLU A 48 -45.22 -19.43 -24.14
N ALA A 49 -45.15 -20.19 -23.04
CA ALA A 49 -46.10 -21.22 -22.58
C ALA A 49 -45.69 -22.72 -22.59
N SER A 50 -45.50 -23.24 -21.36
CA SER A 50 -46.01 -24.49 -20.73
C SER A 50 -45.70 -25.87 -21.40
N THR A 51 -45.40 -26.98 -20.72
CA THR A 51 -45.89 -27.53 -19.42
C THR A 51 -45.08 -28.82 -19.05
N GLU A 52 -44.95 -29.09 -17.74
CA GLU A 52 -44.89 -30.38 -17.01
C GLU A 52 -43.81 -31.49 -17.25
N ALA A 53 -42.90 -31.58 -16.25
CA ALA A 53 -42.71 -32.64 -15.24
C ALA A 53 -42.33 -34.11 -15.57
N SER A 54 -41.25 -34.52 -14.87
CA SER A 54 -40.77 -35.87 -14.44
C SER A 54 -40.12 -36.75 -15.53
N VAL A 55 -38.97 -37.40 -15.32
CA VAL A 55 -38.55 -38.27 -14.22
C VAL A 55 -37.02 -38.31 -14.11
N ASP A 56 -36.58 -38.33 -12.85
CA ASP A 56 -35.31 -38.76 -12.26
C ASP A 56 -34.46 -39.74 -13.09
N THR A 57 -33.21 -39.37 -13.36
CA THR A 57 -32.11 -40.32 -13.59
C THR A 57 -30.83 -39.72 -13.05
N SER A 58 -30.49 -40.14 -11.84
CA SER A 58 -29.17 -40.00 -11.23
C SER A 58 -28.09 -40.57 -12.16
N ALA A 59 -27.38 -39.68 -12.85
CA ALA A 59 -26.06 -39.95 -13.41
C ALA A 59 -25.11 -38.93 -12.77
N SER A 60 -24.30 -39.43 -11.83
CA SER A 60 -23.18 -38.71 -11.24
C SER A 60 -22.11 -38.48 -12.31
N THR A 61 -22.30 -37.46 -13.13
CA THR A 61 -21.20 -36.80 -13.85
C THR A 61 -20.46 -35.96 -12.83
N SER A 62 -19.30 -36.45 -12.42
CA SER A 62 -18.24 -35.66 -11.83
C SER A 62 -17.96 -34.49 -12.77
N ALA A 63 -18.49 -33.32 -12.43
CA ALA A 63 -18.06 -32.07 -13.01
C ALA A 63 -16.61 -31.86 -12.57
N GLU A 64 -15.67 -32.21 -13.44
CA GLU A 64 -14.43 -31.45 -13.54
C GLU A 64 -14.89 -30.01 -13.79
N GLY A 65 -14.90 -29.21 -12.72
CA GLY A 65 -15.27 -27.81 -12.79
C GLY A 65 -14.36 -27.14 -13.80
N GLU A 66 -14.96 -26.49 -14.80
CA GLU A 66 -14.24 -25.50 -15.61
C GLU A 66 -13.59 -24.53 -14.62
N ALA A 67 -12.27 -24.39 -14.70
CA ALA A 67 -11.57 -23.40 -13.91
C ALA A 67 -12.18 -22.04 -14.27
N LEU A 68 -12.87 -21.42 -13.31
CA LEU A 68 -13.43 -20.09 -13.46
C LEU A 68 -12.31 -19.14 -13.88
N ASN A 69 -12.63 -18.23 -14.79
CA ASN A 69 -11.71 -17.14 -15.12
C ASN A 69 -11.50 -16.28 -13.87
N SER A 70 -10.30 -15.73 -13.65
CA SER A 70 -9.99 -14.91 -12.47
C SER A 70 -10.97 -13.75 -12.29
N GLU A 71 -11.43 -13.14 -13.38
CA GLU A 71 -12.47 -12.09 -13.36
C GLU A 71 -13.81 -12.57 -12.78
N GLU A 72 -14.21 -13.80 -13.06
CA GLU A 72 -15.45 -14.37 -12.49
C GLU A 72 -15.31 -14.64 -10.99
N LEU A 73 -14.13 -15.08 -10.54
CA LEU A 73 -13.82 -15.21 -9.13
C LEU A 73 -13.86 -13.85 -8.42
N PHE A 74 -13.25 -12.83 -9.03
CA PHE A 74 -13.25 -11.46 -8.50
C PHE A 74 -14.67 -10.86 -8.42
N ASP A 75 -15.48 -11.02 -9.46
CA ASP A 75 -16.88 -10.59 -9.43
C ASP A 75 -17.68 -11.35 -8.37
N GLY A 76 -17.47 -12.67 -8.24
CA GLY A 76 -18.05 -13.47 -7.17
C GLY A 76 -17.63 -13.01 -5.77
N PHE A 77 -16.38 -12.56 -5.59
CA PHE A 77 -15.92 -12.00 -4.31
C PHE A 77 -16.62 -10.68 -3.99
N MET A 78 -16.72 -9.78 -4.98
CA MET A 78 -17.42 -8.51 -4.84
C MET A 78 -18.91 -8.67 -4.55
N ASN A 79 -19.52 -9.77 -5.03
CA ASN A 79 -20.92 -10.11 -4.75
C ASN A 79 -21.11 -10.89 -3.43
N GLY A 80 -20.02 -11.22 -2.72
CA GLY A 80 -20.06 -11.99 -1.48
C GLY A 80 -20.32 -13.49 -1.66
N GLU A 81 -20.12 -14.02 -2.88
CA GLU A 81 -20.35 -15.42 -3.25
C GLU A 81 -19.07 -16.26 -3.18
N VAL A 82 -17.92 -15.64 -3.46
CA VAL A 82 -16.59 -16.26 -3.39
C VAL A 82 -15.84 -15.72 -2.17
N LYS A 83 -15.05 -16.59 -1.53
CA LYS A 83 -14.22 -16.25 -0.38
C LYS A 83 -12.77 -16.03 -0.79
N ALA A 84 -12.09 -15.11 -0.11
CA ALA A 84 -10.66 -14.90 -0.21
C ALA A 84 -9.95 -15.26 1.11
N THR A 85 -8.80 -15.92 1.02
CA THR A 85 -7.99 -16.26 2.20
C THR A 85 -7.25 -15.04 2.73
N VAL A 86 -7.40 -14.77 4.03
CA VAL A 86 -6.65 -13.72 4.73
C VAL A 86 -5.23 -14.20 5.02
N THR A 87 -4.23 -13.33 4.83
CA THR A 87 -2.82 -13.61 5.15
C THR A 87 -2.33 -12.68 6.25
N ALA A 88 -1.31 -13.09 6.99
CA ALA A 88 -0.72 -12.23 8.03
C ALA A 88 0.40 -11.35 7.45
N GLU A 89 1.03 -11.80 6.37
CA GLU A 89 2.18 -11.13 5.76
C GLU A 89 1.79 -9.79 5.12
N GLY A 90 0.57 -9.71 4.59
CA GLY A 90 0.00 -8.55 3.91
C GLY A 90 -0.79 -7.60 4.82
N ASP A 91 -1.00 -7.95 6.09
CA ASP A 91 -1.77 -7.13 7.03
C ASP A 91 -0.92 -5.93 7.49
N LYS A 92 -1.28 -4.75 6.97
CA LYS A 92 -0.68 -3.44 7.28
C LYS A 92 -1.71 -2.48 7.88
N GLY A 93 -2.81 -3.01 8.40
CA GLY A 93 -3.79 -2.22 9.14
C GLY A 93 -3.17 -1.58 10.40
N GLN A 94 -3.54 -0.33 10.69
CA GLN A 94 -3.29 0.34 11.96
C GLN A 94 -4.51 0.27 12.87
N TYR A 95 -5.70 0.52 12.30
CA TYR A 95 -6.97 0.49 13.02
C TYR A 95 -7.84 -0.70 12.59
N TYR A 96 -7.82 -1.02 11.29
CA TYR A 96 -8.49 -2.19 10.74
C TYR A 96 -7.48 -3.31 10.50
N VAL A 97 -6.98 -3.86 11.60
CA VAL A 97 -6.02 -4.97 11.58
C VAL A 97 -6.75 -6.27 11.26
N PHE A 98 -6.46 -6.87 10.09
CA PHE A 98 -7.16 -8.07 9.64
C PHE A 98 -6.96 -9.25 10.57
N THR A 99 -5.75 -9.40 11.11
CA THR A 99 -5.38 -10.49 12.01
C THR A 99 -5.93 -10.35 13.43
N ASP A 100 -6.40 -9.15 13.82
CA ASP A 100 -7.16 -8.96 15.06
C ASP A 100 -8.64 -9.32 14.85
N ALA A 101 -9.18 -9.06 13.66
CA ALA A 101 -10.59 -9.30 13.33
C ALA A 101 -10.89 -10.73 12.81
N MET A 102 -9.90 -11.39 12.22
CA MET A 102 -10.04 -12.64 11.48
C MET A 102 -8.84 -13.56 11.70
N THR A 103 -8.98 -14.84 11.33
CA THR A 103 -7.91 -15.82 11.46
C THR A 103 -7.13 -15.94 10.15
N ALA A 104 -5.82 -15.66 10.19
CA ALA A 104 -4.95 -15.88 9.04
C ALA A 104 -4.99 -17.34 8.56
N GLY A 105 -5.08 -17.53 7.24
CA GLY A 105 -5.23 -18.82 6.58
C GLY A 105 -6.68 -19.27 6.37
N GLU A 106 -7.65 -18.65 7.05
CA GLU A 106 -9.08 -18.87 6.80
C GLU A 106 -9.59 -17.97 5.67
N ALA A 107 -10.71 -18.38 5.05
CA ALA A 107 -11.29 -17.70 3.90
C ALA A 107 -12.63 -17.04 4.23
N TYR A 108 -12.79 -15.79 3.79
CA TYR A 108 -13.93 -14.94 4.09
C TYR A 108 -14.49 -14.28 2.83
N THR A 109 -15.79 -14.08 2.80
CA THR A 109 -16.48 -13.27 1.79
C THR A 109 -16.27 -11.79 2.11
N LEU A 110 -16.46 -10.91 1.13
CA LEU A 110 -16.37 -9.46 1.34
C LEU A 110 -17.27 -8.97 2.50
N ASN A 111 -18.49 -9.49 2.60
CA ASN A 111 -19.42 -9.12 3.68
C ASN A 111 -18.93 -9.60 5.06
N GLU A 112 -18.41 -10.83 5.14
CA GLU A 112 -17.82 -11.34 6.39
C GLU A 112 -16.61 -10.49 6.81
N ILE A 113 -15.77 -10.04 5.86
CA ILE A 113 -14.64 -9.15 6.14
C ILE A 113 -15.13 -7.82 6.72
N ILE A 114 -16.09 -7.16 6.04
CA ILE A 114 -16.67 -5.89 6.49
C ILE A 114 -17.25 -6.00 7.90
N ASP A 115 -18.00 -7.08 8.16
CA ASP A 115 -18.63 -7.30 9.46
C ASP A 115 -17.60 -7.54 10.57
N ASN A 116 -16.62 -8.42 10.32
CA ASN A 116 -15.57 -8.74 11.29
C ASN A 116 -14.71 -7.52 11.62
N LEU A 117 -14.30 -6.74 10.60
CA LEU A 117 -13.52 -5.52 10.79
C LEU A 117 -14.27 -4.48 11.60
N SER A 118 -15.56 -4.30 11.29
CA SER A 118 -16.40 -3.36 12.02
C SER A 118 -16.65 -3.83 13.47
N ASP A 119 -16.77 -5.14 13.69
CA ASP A 119 -16.96 -5.73 15.03
C ASP A 119 -15.71 -5.55 15.89
N ALA A 120 -14.54 -5.81 15.31
CA ALA A 120 -13.25 -5.60 15.96
C ALA A 120 -13.04 -4.12 16.33
N MET A 121 -13.37 -3.20 15.44
CA MET A 121 -13.26 -1.76 15.69
C MET A 121 -14.14 -1.33 16.88
N GLU A 122 -15.40 -1.75 16.92
CA GLU A 122 -16.30 -1.48 18.05
C GLU A 122 -15.78 -2.10 19.36
N ALA A 123 -15.29 -3.33 19.30
CA ALA A 123 -14.70 -4.02 20.46
C ALA A 123 -13.42 -3.35 20.99
N ASN A 124 -12.66 -2.70 20.10
CA ASN A 124 -11.43 -1.98 20.43
C ASN A 124 -11.65 -0.57 21.01
N GLY A 125 -12.89 -0.26 21.43
CA GLY A 125 -13.21 0.93 22.22
C GLY A 125 -13.61 2.15 21.39
N TRP A 126 -13.94 1.96 20.12
CA TRP A 126 -14.62 2.98 19.35
C TRP A 126 -16.09 3.03 19.76
N ASP A 127 -16.56 4.18 20.23
CA ASP A 127 -17.91 4.40 20.79
C ASP A 127 -19.07 4.08 19.81
N LYS A 128 -18.75 3.84 18.54
CA LYS A 128 -19.70 3.51 17.48
C LYS A 128 -19.11 2.47 16.55
N ARG A 129 -19.96 1.53 16.17
CA ARG A 129 -19.72 0.64 15.04
C ARG A 129 -19.50 1.45 13.76
N PRO A 130 -18.47 1.15 12.96
CA PRO A 130 -18.32 1.69 11.61
C PRO A 130 -19.55 1.41 10.74
N THR A 131 -19.88 2.33 9.86
CA THR A 131 -20.94 2.13 8.86
C THR A 131 -20.32 1.92 7.48
N LEU A 132 -20.85 0.99 6.71
CA LEU A 132 -20.41 0.78 5.33
C LEU A 132 -20.73 2.00 4.46
N GLY A 133 -19.70 2.60 3.86
CA GLY A 133 -19.78 3.63 2.83
C GLY A 133 -19.67 3.05 1.41
N GLU A 134 -18.97 3.75 0.52
CA GLU A 134 -18.71 3.26 -0.84
C GLU A 134 -17.73 2.09 -0.86
N ILE A 135 -17.94 1.16 -1.80
CA ILE A 135 -16.95 0.15 -2.18
C ILE A 135 -16.58 0.40 -3.63
N SER A 136 -15.28 0.62 -3.88
CA SER A 136 -14.73 0.79 -5.22
C SER A 136 -13.76 -0.34 -5.53
N LYS A 137 -13.59 -0.62 -6.83
CA LYS A 137 -12.68 -1.67 -7.31
C LYS A 137 -11.95 -1.22 -8.58
N GLU A 138 -10.72 -1.66 -8.71
CA GLU A 138 -9.88 -1.46 -9.90
C GLU A 138 -9.08 -2.74 -10.19
N TYR A 139 -8.87 -3.04 -11.47
CA TYR A 139 -7.96 -4.12 -11.86
C TYR A 139 -6.54 -3.57 -12.02
N ILE A 140 -5.58 -4.26 -11.42
CA ILE A 140 -4.15 -3.95 -11.51
C ILE A 140 -3.40 -5.13 -12.14
N ASP A 141 -2.15 -4.90 -12.54
CA ASP A 141 -1.20 -5.89 -13.06
C ASP A 141 0.04 -5.90 -12.14
N ALA A 142 -0.13 -6.55 -10.99
CA ALA A 142 0.87 -6.61 -9.95
C ALA A 142 2.11 -7.39 -10.42
N GLY A 143 3.25 -6.71 -10.45
CA GLY A 143 4.49 -7.31 -10.97
C GLY A 143 4.60 -7.33 -12.49
N SER A 144 3.67 -6.67 -13.21
CA SER A 144 3.73 -6.46 -14.66
C SER A 144 3.88 -7.75 -15.47
N ASP A 145 3.12 -8.79 -15.11
CA ASP A 145 3.14 -10.10 -15.76
C ASP A 145 1.93 -10.34 -16.68
N GLY A 146 1.01 -9.37 -16.75
CA GLY A 146 -0.19 -9.38 -17.57
C GLY A 146 -1.36 -10.16 -16.95
N LYS A 147 -1.20 -10.72 -15.75
CA LYS A 147 -2.32 -11.23 -14.96
C LYS A 147 -2.98 -10.07 -14.23
N LYS A 148 -4.29 -10.21 -13.99
CA LYS A 148 -5.05 -9.19 -13.29
C LYS A 148 -5.20 -9.58 -11.83
N GLU A 149 -4.96 -8.61 -10.96
CA GLU A 149 -5.34 -8.62 -9.56
C GLU A 149 -6.44 -7.58 -9.34
N LEU A 150 -7.17 -7.73 -8.23
CA LEU A 150 -8.25 -6.83 -7.87
C LEU A 150 -7.83 -5.96 -6.69
N HIS A 151 -7.72 -4.67 -6.90
CA HIS A 151 -7.67 -3.69 -5.82
C HIS A 151 -9.10 -3.33 -5.41
N VAL A 152 -9.41 -3.43 -4.12
CA VAL A 152 -10.70 -3.10 -3.54
C VAL A 152 -10.47 -2.03 -2.47
N ARG A 153 -11.23 -0.95 -2.53
CA ARG A 153 -11.26 0.07 -1.47
C ARG A 153 -12.66 0.15 -0.86
N ILE A 154 -12.73 0.00 0.45
CA ILE A 154 -13.96 0.02 1.24
C ILE A 154 -13.93 1.24 2.15
N GLU A 155 -14.97 2.06 2.12
CA GLU A 155 -15.17 3.09 3.14
C GLU A 155 -15.85 2.49 4.38
N LEU A 156 -15.21 2.64 5.54
CA LEU A 156 -15.73 2.22 6.83
C LEU A 156 -15.68 3.38 7.85
N PRO A 157 -16.33 4.52 7.59
CA PRO A 157 -16.31 5.64 8.51
C PRO A 157 -16.93 5.30 9.87
N VAL A 158 -16.37 5.92 10.92
CA VAL A 158 -16.99 5.99 12.24
C VAL A 158 -17.66 7.35 12.37
N GLU A 159 -19.00 7.35 12.30
CA GLU A 159 -19.79 8.57 12.15
C GLU A 159 -19.47 9.64 13.20
N GLY A 160 -19.01 10.80 12.71
CA GLY A 160 -18.69 11.97 13.54
C GLY A 160 -17.35 11.87 14.27
N ILE A 161 -16.55 10.84 13.99
CA ILE A 161 -15.23 10.65 14.59
C ILE A 161 -14.15 10.66 13.51
N GLU A 162 -14.22 9.75 12.55
CA GLU A 162 -13.15 9.56 11.55
C GLU A 162 -13.70 8.91 10.27
N ASN A 163 -13.12 9.28 9.13
CA ASN A 163 -13.48 8.73 7.82
C ASN A 163 -12.41 7.73 7.38
N PHE A 164 -12.54 6.50 7.86
CA PHE A 164 -11.62 5.45 7.49
C PHE A 164 -11.92 4.83 6.13
N THR A 165 -10.86 4.38 5.46
CA THR A 165 -10.97 3.46 4.33
C THR A 165 -10.05 2.26 4.52
N VAL A 166 -10.39 1.13 3.92
CA VAL A 166 -9.57 -0.09 3.89
C VAL A 166 -9.27 -0.41 2.43
N ASP A 167 -7.99 -0.52 2.09
CA ASP A 167 -7.49 -0.94 0.80
C ASP A 167 -7.07 -2.41 0.88
N MET A 168 -7.49 -3.23 -0.09
CA MET A 168 -7.11 -4.64 -0.20
C MET A 168 -6.64 -4.96 -1.62
N VAL A 169 -5.61 -5.79 -1.75
CA VAL A 169 -5.24 -6.40 -3.04
C VAL A 169 -5.56 -7.89 -3.00
N VAL A 170 -6.49 -8.32 -3.85
CA VAL A 170 -6.94 -9.70 -3.98
C VAL A 170 -6.32 -10.32 -5.21
N VAL A 171 -5.70 -11.48 -5.03
CA VAL A 171 -4.98 -12.23 -6.07
C VAL A 171 -5.62 -13.59 -6.28
N GLU A 172 -5.62 -14.06 -7.53
CA GLU A 172 -6.03 -15.42 -7.88
C GLU A 172 -4.80 -16.33 -7.96
N LYS A 173 -4.88 -17.49 -7.31
CA LYS A 173 -3.86 -18.53 -7.41
C LYS A 173 -4.51 -19.91 -7.32
N ASP A 174 -4.29 -20.72 -8.35
CA ASP A 174 -4.78 -22.11 -8.44
C ASP A 174 -6.31 -22.23 -8.25
N GLY A 175 -7.06 -21.30 -8.82
CA GLY A 175 -8.52 -21.22 -8.76
C GLY A 175 -9.08 -20.71 -7.43
N LYS A 176 -8.25 -20.08 -6.60
CA LYS A 176 -8.63 -19.56 -5.28
C LYS A 176 -8.18 -18.12 -5.10
N LEU A 177 -8.94 -17.36 -4.32
CA LEU A 177 -8.60 -15.99 -3.99
C LEU A 177 -7.84 -15.89 -2.68
N LYS A 178 -6.89 -14.95 -2.63
CA LYS A 178 -6.10 -14.61 -1.45
C LYS A 178 -6.01 -13.09 -1.34
N ILE A 179 -6.11 -12.55 -0.12
CA ILE A 179 -5.81 -11.16 0.17
C ILE A 179 -4.30 -11.08 0.39
N ALA A 180 -3.60 -10.48 -0.57
CA ALA A 180 -2.15 -10.38 -0.57
C ALA A 180 -1.64 -9.15 0.19
N TYR A 181 -2.48 -8.13 0.30
CA TYR A 181 -2.25 -6.92 1.09
C TYR A 181 -3.57 -6.38 1.59
N ASP A 182 -3.55 -5.84 2.80
CA ASP A 182 -4.58 -4.99 3.36
C ASP A 182 -3.97 -3.86 4.19
N GLY A 183 -4.57 -2.68 4.16
CA GLY A 183 -4.15 -1.54 4.96
C GLY A 183 -5.25 -0.50 5.06
N ASP A 184 -5.23 0.32 6.11
CA ASP A 184 -6.24 1.37 6.33
C ASP A 184 -5.69 2.79 6.20
N CYS A 185 -6.60 3.69 5.83
CA CYS A 185 -6.39 5.13 5.76
C CYS A 185 -7.32 5.84 6.74
N TRP A 186 -6.93 7.03 7.17
CA TRP A 186 -7.70 7.90 8.06
C TRP A 186 -7.32 9.36 7.80
N SER A 187 -7.91 10.34 8.50
CA SER A 187 -7.68 11.77 8.24
C SER A 187 -6.21 12.23 8.20
N ARG A 188 -5.28 11.42 8.70
CA ARG A 188 -3.85 11.70 8.75
C ARG A 188 -2.97 10.63 8.11
N SER A 189 -3.54 9.67 7.37
CA SER A 189 -2.80 8.64 6.65
C SER A 189 -3.49 8.29 5.33
N GLU A 190 -2.70 8.05 4.29
CA GLU A 190 -3.17 7.66 2.97
C GLU A 190 -2.35 6.47 2.45
N THR A 191 -3.05 5.50 1.85
CA THR A 191 -2.48 4.41 1.08
C THR A 191 -2.76 4.63 -0.39
N THR A 192 -1.72 4.49 -1.21
CA THR A 192 -1.82 4.43 -2.67
C THR A 192 -1.40 3.03 -3.13
N VAL A 193 -2.26 2.41 -3.93
CA VAL A 193 -1.96 1.16 -4.66
C VAL A 193 -1.82 1.52 -6.13
N GLY A 194 -0.63 1.30 -6.68
CA GLY A 194 -0.32 1.52 -8.09
C GLY A 194 -0.82 0.39 -8.97
N LEU A 195 -1.03 0.69 -10.26
CA LEU A 195 -1.46 -0.29 -11.27
C LEU A 195 -0.46 -1.44 -11.48
N ASP A 196 0.79 -1.25 -11.08
CA ASP A 196 1.88 -2.23 -11.15
C ASP A 196 2.03 -3.05 -9.85
N GLY A 197 1.14 -2.84 -8.88
CA GLY A 197 1.19 -3.45 -7.56
C GLY A 197 2.15 -2.78 -6.59
N PHE A 198 2.75 -1.63 -6.91
CA PHE A 198 3.51 -0.83 -5.95
C PHE A 198 2.57 -0.21 -4.91
N ILE A 199 2.95 -0.25 -3.64
CA ILE A 199 2.11 0.22 -2.53
C ILE A 199 2.92 1.20 -1.68
N MET A 200 2.32 2.35 -1.40
CA MET A 200 2.86 3.33 -0.47
C MET A 200 1.78 3.74 0.53
N SER A 201 2.09 3.61 1.81
CA SER A 201 1.33 4.22 2.90
C SER A 201 2.16 5.35 3.49
N ALA A 202 1.54 6.51 3.71
CA ALA A 202 2.20 7.65 4.33
C ALA A 202 1.21 8.44 5.17
N GLY A 203 1.71 9.02 6.27
CA GLY A 203 0.87 9.75 7.19
C GLY A 203 1.66 10.67 8.11
N SER A 204 0.94 11.23 9.08
CA SER A 204 1.50 12.10 10.10
C SER A 204 1.56 11.39 11.44
N ALA A 205 2.76 11.31 12.03
CA ALA A 205 3.00 10.77 13.36
C ALA A 205 2.82 11.83 14.47
N GLY A 206 2.56 13.09 14.12
CA GLY A 206 2.40 14.21 15.05
C GLY A 206 3.15 15.44 14.58
N ALA A 207 2.98 16.57 15.27
CA ALA A 207 3.79 17.80 15.13
C ALA A 207 4.43 18.02 13.73
N SER A 208 5.77 17.90 13.65
CA SER A 208 6.61 18.00 12.45
C SER A 208 6.99 16.64 11.85
N VAL A 209 6.36 15.56 12.32
CA VAL A 209 6.75 14.19 12.02
C VAL A 209 5.82 13.55 10.99
N HIS A 210 6.42 13.07 9.91
CA HIS A 210 5.79 12.28 8.87
C HIS A 210 6.42 10.90 8.82
N CYS A 211 5.64 9.89 8.48
CA CYS A 211 6.17 8.55 8.33
C CYS A 211 5.46 7.85 7.18
N GLY A 212 6.05 6.75 6.73
CA GLY A 212 5.42 5.92 5.74
C GLY A 212 6.16 4.62 5.55
N GLU A 213 5.54 3.76 4.76
CA GLU A 213 6.11 2.51 4.32
C GLU A 213 5.78 2.25 2.86
N VAL A 214 6.66 1.46 2.24
CA VAL A 214 6.53 1.07 0.85
C VAL A 214 6.72 -0.43 0.73
N GLY A 215 5.94 -1.03 -0.15
CA GLY A 215 6.00 -2.44 -0.51
C GLY A 215 5.44 -2.63 -1.91
N PHE A 216 5.33 -3.89 -2.33
CA PHE A 216 4.67 -4.21 -3.59
C PHE A 216 4.15 -5.64 -3.60
N ILE A 217 3.21 -5.92 -4.50
CA ILE A 217 2.75 -7.27 -4.80
C ILE A 217 3.58 -7.83 -5.96
N THR A 218 4.18 -9.00 -5.73
CA THR A 218 4.93 -9.75 -6.75
C THR A 218 3.99 -10.43 -7.75
N ALA A 219 4.51 -10.82 -8.91
CA ALA A 219 3.78 -11.63 -9.92
C ALA A 219 3.25 -12.99 -9.39
N ASP A 220 3.79 -13.48 -8.27
CA ASP A 220 3.30 -14.68 -7.59
C ASP A 220 2.14 -14.40 -6.62
N GLY A 221 1.72 -13.13 -6.51
CA GLY A 221 0.66 -12.64 -5.65
C GLY A 221 1.08 -12.48 -4.19
N ASP A 222 2.37 -12.35 -3.89
CA ASP A 222 2.87 -12.14 -2.52
C ASP A 222 3.31 -10.70 -2.29
N TYR A 223 2.92 -10.12 -1.14
CA TYR A 223 3.44 -8.83 -0.69
C TYR A 223 4.91 -8.93 -0.29
N LYS A 224 5.67 -7.89 -0.63
CA LYS A 224 7.06 -7.69 -0.22
C LYS A 224 7.23 -6.30 0.34
N PHE A 225 7.62 -6.24 1.61
CA PHE A 225 8.08 -5.01 2.23
C PHE A 225 9.40 -4.54 1.62
N ILE A 226 9.45 -3.27 1.22
CA ILE A 226 10.63 -2.62 0.67
C ILE A 226 11.36 -1.85 1.78
N SER A 227 10.69 -0.87 2.38
CA SER A 227 11.25 0.00 3.42
C SER A 227 10.18 0.77 4.16
N LYS A 228 10.53 1.30 5.34
CA LYS A 228 9.76 2.33 6.04
C LYS A 228 10.63 3.50 6.40
N TRP A 229 10.02 4.66 6.59
CA TRP A 229 10.70 5.91 6.82
C TRP A 229 9.94 6.80 7.81
N GLU A 230 10.67 7.72 8.41
CA GLU A 230 10.17 8.77 9.29
C GLU A 230 10.97 10.05 9.03
N GLU A 231 10.31 11.18 8.94
CA GLU A 231 10.92 12.49 8.78
C GLU A 231 10.46 13.39 9.92
N ASP A 232 11.39 13.93 10.70
CA ASP A 232 11.13 15.03 11.64
C ASP A 232 11.67 16.33 11.05
N GLY A 233 10.74 17.21 10.65
CA GLY A 233 11.05 18.48 10.00
C GLY A 233 11.50 19.59 10.95
N GLU A 234 11.38 19.41 12.27
CA GLU A 234 11.64 20.46 13.25
C GLU A 234 12.16 19.89 14.58
N VAL A 235 13.42 19.46 14.60
CA VAL A 235 14.06 19.05 15.86
C VAL A 235 14.32 20.29 16.74
N ILE A 236 13.50 20.45 17.79
CA ILE A 236 13.56 21.60 18.72
C ILE A 236 14.14 21.24 20.10
N THR A 237 14.46 19.97 20.33
CA THR A 237 14.99 19.48 21.61
C THR A 237 16.41 18.95 21.45
N GLU A 238 17.22 19.11 22.50
CA GLU A 238 18.57 18.55 22.56
C GLU A 238 18.59 17.03 22.83
N GLU A 239 17.43 16.46 23.16
CA GLU A 239 17.23 15.00 23.20
C GLU A 239 16.35 14.61 22.02
N PHE A 240 16.91 13.88 21.06
CA PHE A 240 16.18 13.32 19.94
C PHE A 240 15.98 11.81 20.14
N TYR A 241 14.78 11.30 19.86
CA TYR A 241 14.45 9.89 20.02
C TYR A 241 14.17 9.29 18.64
N VAL A 242 14.88 8.22 18.28
CA VAL A 242 14.69 7.51 17.01
C VAL A 242 13.39 6.69 17.09
N GLY A 243 12.36 7.11 16.34
CA GLY A 243 10.99 6.59 16.45
C GLY A 243 10.71 5.26 15.74
N LEU A 244 11.51 4.89 14.73
CA LEU A 244 11.24 3.70 13.89
C LEU A 244 11.48 2.34 14.58
N THR A 245 12.14 2.32 15.74
CA THR A 245 12.58 1.11 16.46
C THR A 245 11.60 0.68 17.54
N THR A 246 11.54 -0.62 17.85
CA THR A 246 10.76 -1.13 18.98
C THR A 246 11.26 -0.64 20.35
N ASP A 247 12.55 -0.33 20.44
CA ASP A 247 13.21 0.21 21.63
C ASP A 247 13.87 1.56 21.27
N PRO A 248 13.18 2.70 21.48
CA PRO A 248 13.66 4.01 21.05
C PRO A 248 15.06 4.33 21.55
N VAL A 249 15.94 4.73 20.63
CA VAL A 249 17.30 5.17 20.96
C VAL A 249 17.35 6.67 21.11
N LYS A 250 17.95 7.13 22.21
CA LYS A 250 18.17 8.56 22.46
C LYS A 250 19.50 9.03 21.85
N VAL A 251 19.42 10.08 21.04
CA VAL A 251 20.57 10.84 20.52
C VAL A 251 20.70 12.13 21.33
N ASP A 252 21.89 12.33 21.91
CA ASP A 252 22.22 13.53 22.69
C ASP A 252 22.82 14.61 21.77
N LEU A 253 22.06 15.69 21.57
CA LEU A 253 22.40 16.85 20.76
C LEU A 253 22.78 18.07 21.61
N SER A 254 23.01 17.89 22.91
CA SER A 254 23.28 18.98 23.84
C SER A 254 24.48 19.83 23.41
N GLY A 255 24.28 21.14 23.30
CA GLY A 255 25.34 22.08 22.91
C GLY A 255 25.70 22.06 21.42
N LEU A 256 24.93 21.39 20.56
CA LEU A 256 25.06 21.44 19.11
C LEU A 256 24.14 22.52 18.50
N ASP A 257 24.51 23.02 17.31
CA ASP A 257 23.64 23.92 16.53
C ASP A 257 22.55 23.10 15.84
N ILE A 258 21.41 22.91 16.52
CA ILE A 258 20.25 22.19 16.00
C ILE A 258 19.23 23.10 15.29
N ASP A 259 19.55 24.38 15.07
CA ASP A 259 18.62 25.29 14.38
C ASP A 259 18.25 24.72 13.00
N LYS A 260 16.96 24.44 12.83
CA LYS A 260 16.36 23.84 11.62
C LYS A 260 16.92 22.46 11.28
N LEU A 261 17.41 21.69 12.26
CA LEU A 261 17.78 20.31 11.99
C LEU A 261 16.55 19.52 11.53
N ASN A 262 16.66 18.91 10.35
CA ASN A 262 15.70 17.97 9.79
C ASN A 262 16.36 16.58 9.81
N VAL A 263 15.61 15.57 10.26
CA VAL A 263 16.09 14.20 10.42
C VAL A 263 15.21 13.28 9.57
N SER A 264 15.80 12.57 8.61
CA SER A 264 15.12 11.54 7.82
C SER A 264 15.68 10.18 8.21
N LEU A 265 14.84 9.37 8.82
CA LEU A 265 15.13 8.00 9.24
C LEU A 265 14.55 7.03 8.21
N SER A 266 15.28 5.95 7.92
CA SER A 266 14.78 4.88 7.07
C SER A 266 15.32 3.52 7.50
N THR A 267 14.62 2.46 7.12
CA THR A 267 15.06 1.08 7.34
C THR A 267 14.48 0.13 6.31
N LEU A 268 15.18 -0.99 6.12
CA LEU A 268 14.77 -2.10 5.25
C LEU A 268 14.17 -3.27 6.04
N LYS A 269 13.87 -3.07 7.34
CA LYS A 269 13.24 -4.06 8.21
C LYS A 269 11.87 -3.56 8.68
N GLU A 270 10.86 -4.42 8.63
CA GLU A 270 9.53 -4.13 9.19
C GLU A 270 9.62 -3.88 10.72
N GLN A 271 10.41 -4.69 11.40
CA GLN A 271 10.68 -4.62 12.84
C GLN A 271 12.18 -4.34 13.08
N PRO A 272 12.62 -3.07 12.90
CA PRO A 272 14.03 -2.71 12.96
C PRO A 272 14.52 -2.57 14.40
N LYS A 273 15.79 -2.87 14.60
CA LYS A 273 16.57 -2.40 15.75
C LYS A 273 17.33 -1.13 15.37
N ALA A 274 17.98 -0.51 16.35
CA ALA A 274 18.79 0.67 16.16
C ALA A 274 19.85 0.49 15.04
N GLU A 275 20.54 -0.64 15.02
CA GLU A 275 21.55 -0.95 13.99
C GLU A 275 20.99 -1.11 12.57
N ASP A 276 19.67 -1.30 12.42
CA ASP A 276 18.98 -1.41 11.14
C ASP A 276 18.51 -0.03 10.61
N ILE A 277 18.66 1.04 11.40
CA ILE A 277 18.23 2.39 11.04
C ILE A 277 19.37 3.14 10.34
N MET A 278 19.02 3.76 9.22
CA MET A 278 19.83 4.73 8.51
C MET A 278 19.25 6.11 8.73
N VAL A 279 20.10 7.11 8.90
CA VAL A 279 19.70 8.51 9.03
C VAL A 279 20.36 9.38 7.96
N THR A 280 19.58 10.28 7.38
CA THR A 280 20.05 11.38 6.55
C THR A 280 19.64 12.69 7.23
N LEU A 281 20.57 13.65 7.28
CA LEU A 281 20.48 14.82 8.15
C LEU A 281 20.59 16.09 7.31
N TYR A 282 19.71 17.07 7.54
CA TYR A 282 19.67 18.31 6.74
C TYR A 282 19.55 19.57 7.61
N LYS A 283 20.13 20.68 7.13
CA LYS A 283 19.95 22.03 7.69
C LYS A 283 18.80 22.77 7.00
N GLY A 284 17.60 22.64 7.54
CA GLY A 284 16.36 23.10 6.93
C GLY A 284 15.80 22.08 5.94
N TYR A 285 14.54 22.28 5.53
CA TYR A 285 13.79 21.33 4.71
C TYR A 285 14.43 21.05 3.33
N ASP A 286 15.00 22.08 2.68
CA ASP A 286 15.75 21.97 1.42
C ASP A 286 17.25 22.25 1.63
N GLY A 287 17.74 21.85 2.80
CA GLY A 287 18.99 22.28 3.39
C GLY A 287 20.27 21.73 2.78
N GLU A 288 21.39 22.21 3.33
CA GLU A 288 22.66 21.50 3.20
C GLU A 288 22.61 20.22 4.04
N GLU A 289 23.12 19.13 3.48
CA GLU A 289 23.22 17.85 4.16
C GLU A 289 24.37 17.86 5.18
N TYR A 290 24.12 17.31 6.37
CA TYR A 290 25.17 17.05 7.34
C TYR A 290 25.79 15.69 7.06
N ASP A 291 27.11 15.66 6.87
CA ASP A 291 27.84 14.40 6.75
C ASP A 291 28.05 13.72 8.12
N ALA A 292 28.47 12.46 8.08
CA ALA A 292 28.78 11.66 9.28
C ALA A 292 29.94 12.24 10.13
N ALA A 293 30.80 13.07 9.54
CA ALA A 293 31.92 13.70 10.25
C ALA A 293 31.51 14.97 11.01
N SER A 294 30.36 15.57 10.68
CA SER A 294 29.79 16.72 11.38
C SER A 294 29.51 16.41 12.86
N PRO A 295 29.47 17.42 13.76
CA PRO A 295 29.13 17.20 15.16
C PRO A 295 27.78 16.50 15.38
N ILE A 296 26.78 16.84 14.55
CA ILE A 296 25.45 16.20 14.60
C ILE A 296 25.56 14.76 14.10
N GLY A 297 26.21 14.50 12.96
CA GLY A 297 26.43 13.15 12.44
C GLY A 297 27.13 12.24 13.45
N GLN A 298 28.17 12.74 14.12
CA GLN A 298 28.87 12.01 15.17
C GLN A 298 27.99 11.68 16.39
N ALA A 299 27.00 12.51 16.70
CA ALA A 299 26.06 12.24 17.79
C ALA A 299 25.17 11.03 17.46
N PHE A 300 24.68 10.93 16.22
CA PHE A 300 23.91 9.78 15.73
C PHE A 300 24.77 8.51 15.67
N GLU A 301 25.98 8.58 15.12
CA GLU A 301 26.91 7.45 15.06
C GLU A 301 27.27 6.92 16.46
N LYS A 302 27.48 7.81 17.42
CA LYS A 302 27.73 7.44 18.83
C LYS A 302 26.54 6.74 19.47
N ALA A 303 25.32 7.06 19.03
CA ALA A 303 24.09 6.39 19.45
C ALA A 303 23.86 5.06 18.70
N GLY A 304 24.75 4.68 17.77
CA GLY A 304 24.64 3.44 17.01
C GLY A 304 23.74 3.54 15.77
N ILE A 305 23.40 4.75 15.34
CA ILE A 305 22.58 5.01 14.15
C ILE A 305 23.48 5.39 12.99
N LYS A 306 23.40 4.65 11.89
CA LYS A 306 24.25 4.86 10.72
C LYS A 306 23.85 6.13 9.99
N VAL A 307 24.75 7.09 9.87
CA VAL A 307 24.55 8.27 9.03
C VAL A 307 24.93 7.93 7.59
N VAL A 308 24.00 8.11 6.67
CA VAL A 308 24.19 7.87 5.23
C VAL A 308 23.88 9.14 4.46
N SER A 309 24.56 9.30 3.32
CA SER A 309 24.21 10.38 2.41
C SER A 309 22.87 10.12 1.69
N GLU A 310 22.21 11.15 1.17
CA GLU A 310 21.03 10.99 0.31
C GLU A 310 21.35 10.08 -0.90
N GLU A 311 22.51 10.27 -1.53
CA GLU A 311 22.97 9.44 -2.65
C GLU A 311 23.17 7.97 -2.23
N GLU A 312 23.76 7.73 -1.06
CA GLU A 312 23.92 6.37 -0.53
C GLU A 312 22.58 5.72 -0.18
N SER A 313 21.66 6.48 0.42
CA SER A 313 20.29 6.02 0.71
C SER A 313 19.56 5.60 -0.57
N GLN A 314 19.59 6.44 -1.61
CA GLN A 314 19.00 6.12 -2.92
C GLN A 314 19.61 4.87 -3.55
N LYS A 315 20.93 4.70 -3.44
CA LYS A 315 21.62 3.51 -3.93
C LYS A 315 21.18 2.26 -3.19
N ILE A 316 21.09 2.31 -1.86
CA ILE A 316 20.61 1.20 -1.02
C ILE A 316 19.19 0.82 -1.40
N MET A 317 18.31 1.80 -1.63
CA MET A 317 16.94 1.55 -2.08
C MET A 317 16.87 0.89 -3.47
N ALA A 318 17.68 1.36 -4.42
CA ALA A 318 17.74 0.75 -5.75
C ALA A 318 18.25 -0.71 -5.70
N GLU A 319 19.27 -0.98 -4.88
CA GLU A 319 19.77 -2.33 -4.64
C GLU A 319 18.71 -3.22 -3.98
N ARG A 320 17.93 -2.68 -3.03
CA ARG A 320 16.85 -3.39 -2.37
C ARG A 320 15.73 -3.77 -3.34
N LEU A 321 15.29 -2.85 -4.20
CA LEU A 321 14.28 -3.13 -5.22
C LEU A 321 14.74 -4.24 -6.17
N ALA A 322 16.00 -4.17 -6.63
CA ALA A 322 16.58 -5.20 -7.48
C ALA A 322 16.69 -6.57 -6.78
N GLU A 323 17.06 -6.60 -5.50
CA GLU A 323 17.10 -7.82 -4.68
C GLU A 323 15.72 -8.48 -4.56
N LEU A 324 14.68 -7.65 -4.36
CA LEU A 324 13.29 -8.11 -4.25
C LEU A 324 12.66 -8.49 -5.60
N GLY A 325 13.34 -8.19 -6.71
CA GLY A 325 12.86 -8.51 -8.05
C GLY A 325 11.76 -7.58 -8.56
N TYR A 326 11.62 -6.38 -8.00
CA TYR A 326 10.78 -5.34 -8.56
C TYR A 326 11.40 -4.85 -9.88
N LYS A 327 10.59 -4.68 -10.94
CA LYS A 327 11.03 -4.45 -12.32
C LYS A 327 10.41 -3.21 -12.91
#